data_AF-A0A6S6TU01-F1
#
_entry.id   AF-A0A6S6TU01-F1
#
_cell.length_a   1.000
_cell.length_b   1.000
_cell.length_c   1.000
_cell.angle_alpha   90.00
_cell.angle_beta   90.00
_cell.angle_gamma   90.00
#
_symmetry.space_group_name_H-M   'P 1'
#
loop_
_entity.id
_entity.type
_entity.pdbx_description
1 polymer ?
#
loop_
_entity_poly.entity_id
_entity_poly.type
_entity_poly.pdbx_seq_one_letter_code
_entity_poly.pdbx_strand_id
1 'polypeptide(L)'
;MTEILTERLQELKEIEIEARKVINLSSDAGLAGGFMQRGQEARKKRFYSVVLFTLSLGLLGAFNFKTIDFANLDDITLTSIAIRMVINIPFIWIAIVANINLNKYSRLEEEYAHKESLAKSFENYKEQINVLDSESSNELMKSLLEINISAFKKNAAETMDTAKSDMPSVPTLQKVIGQNEKK
;
A
#
# COMPACT_ATOMS: atom_id res chain seq x y z
N MET A 1 9.87 -50.57 34.00
CA MET A 1 9.84 -50.53 32.52
C MET A 1 8.66 -49.71 32.01
N THR A 2 7.45 -49.91 32.54
CA THR A 2 6.25 -49.11 32.23
C THR A 2 6.36 -47.64 32.65
N GLU A 3 6.91 -47.36 33.83
CA GLU A 3 7.09 -45.99 34.36
C GLU A 3 8.04 -45.13 33.49
N ILE A 4 9.16 -45.72 33.05
CA ILE A 4 10.10 -45.10 32.10
C ILE A 4 9.41 -44.85 30.76
N LEU A 5 8.57 -45.78 30.30
CA LEU A 5 7.84 -45.60 29.04
C LEU A 5 6.85 -44.44 29.13
N THR A 6 6.14 -44.31 30.24
CA THR A 6 5.19 -43.21 30.47
C THR A 6 5.88 -41.86 30.58
N GLU A 7 7.04 -41.79 31.25
CA GLU A 7 7.85 -40.57 31.35
C GLU A 7 8.33 -40.10 29.97
N ARG A 8 8.86 -41.01 29.14
CA ARG A 8 9.28 -40.70 27.76
C ARG A 8 8.12 -40.26 26.88
N LEU A 9 6.94 -40.86 27.07
CA LEU A 9 5.74 -40.50 26.31
C LEU A 9 5.27 -39.08 26.66
N GLN A 10 5.39 -38.69 27.93
CA GLN A 10 5.11 -37.35 28.40
C GLN A 10 6.13 -36.32 27.85
N GLU A 11 7.42 -36.66 27.90
CA GLU A 11 8.52 -35.83 27.36
C GLU A 11 8.34 -35.59 25.84
N LEU A 12 8.00 -36.63 25.07
CA LEU A 12 7.72 -36.50 23.64
C LEU A 12 6.50 -35.61 23.35
N LYS A 13 5.47 -35.67 24.20
CA LYS A 13 4.27 -34.85 24.06
C LYS A 13 4.58 -33.37 24.33
N GLU A 14 5.42 -33.08 25.32
CA GLU A 14 5.88 -31.72 25.59
C GLU A 14 6.73 -31.16 24.44
N ILE A 15 7.66 -31.97 23.90
CA ILE A 15 8.46 -31.61 22.72
C ILE A 15 7.56 -31.32 21.51
N GLU A 16 6.52 -32.12 21.28
CA GLU A 16 5.58 -31.90 20.17
C GLU A 16 4.82 -30.57 20.35
N ILE A 17 4.35 -30.26 21.56
CA ILE A 17 3.64 -29.02 21.88
C ILE A 17 4.55 -27.82 21.65
N GLU A 18 5.79 -27.88 22.11
CA GLU A 18 6.76 -26.80 21.94
C GLU A 18 7.17 -26.62 20.47
N ALA A 19 7.39 -27.70 19.74
CA ALA A 19 7.67 -27.65 18.31
C ALA A 19 6.51 -27.01 17.52
N ARG A 20 5.26 -27.38 17.82
CA ARG A 20 4.06 -26.76 17.21
C ARG A 20 3.96 -25.28 17.55
N LYS A 21 4.26 -24.89 18.79
CA LYS A 21 4.27 -23.48 19.22
C LYS A 21 5.29 -22.67 18.43
N VAL A 22 6.53 -23.14 18.32
CA VAL A 22 7.61 -22.47 17.59
C VAL A 22 7.28 -22.35 16.09
N ILE A 23 6.76 -23.41 15.46
CA ILE A 23 6.35 -23.38 14.05
C ILE A 23 5.26 -22.34 13.81
N ASN A 24 4.23 -22.29 14.66
CA ASN A 24 3.14 -21.33 14.52
C ASN A 24 3.62 -19.89 14.71
N LEU A 25 4.42 -19.61 15.75
CA LEU A 25 5.02 -18.29 15.97
C LEU A 25 5.90 -17.86 14.80
N SER A 26 6.71 -18.77 14.26
CA SER A 26 7.54 -18.50 13.10
C SER A 26 6.73 -18.25 11.83
N SER A 27 5.60 -18.95 11.64
CA SER A 27 4.73 -18.77 10.48
C SER A 27 3.98 -17.44 10.55
N ASP A 28 3.40 -17.12 11.71
CA ASP A 28 2.67 -15.87 11.95
C ASP A 28 3.61 -14.65 11.79
N ALA A 29 4.80 -14.69 12.42
CA ALA A 29 5.84 -13.68 12.26
C ALA A 29 6.39 -13.60 10.83
N GLY A 30 6.49 -14.73 10.13
CA GLY A 30 6.95 -14.80 8.74
C GLY A 30 5.99 -14.13 7.76
N LEU A 31 4.69 -14.30 7.94
CA LEU A 31 3.66 -13.64 7.13
C LEU A 31 3.63 -12.13 7.39
N ALA A 32 3.64 -11.71 8.66
CA ALA A 32 3.70 -10.30 9.02
C ALA A 32 4.99 -9.63 8.52
N GLY A 33 6.14 -10.31 8.67
CA GLY A 33 7.42 -9.89 8.13
C GLY A 33 7.44 -9.78 6.60
N GLY A 34 6.77 -10.71 5.90
CA GLY A 34 6.60 -10.68 4.45
C GLY A 34 5.81 -9.45 3.98
N PHE A 35 4.70 -9.12 4.65
CA PHE A 35 3.93 -7.91 4.34
C PHE A 35 4.74 -6.63 4.64
N MET A 36 5.43 -6.60 5.78
CA MET A 36 6.32 -5.49 6.14
C MET A 36 7.41 -5.27 5.08
N GLN A 37 8.08 -6.35 4.63
CA GLN A 37 9.12 -6.27 3.61
C GLN A 37 8.59 -5.73 2.28
N ARG A 38 7.42 -6.23 1.83
CA ARG A 38 6.78 -5.75 0.59
C ARG A 38 6.31 -4.30 0.71
N GLY A 39 5.82 -3.88 1.88
CA GLY A 39 5.50 -2.49 2.17
C GLY A 39 6.75 -1.59 2.11
N GLN A 40 7.86 -2.03 2.69
CA GLN A 40 9.14 -1.30 2.61
C GLN A 40 9.68 -1.21 1.18
N GLU A 41 9.57 -2.27 0.39
CA GLU A 41 9.93 -2.25 -1.03
C GLU A 41 9.06 -1.28 -1.83
N ALA A 42 7.75 -1.26 -1.59
CA ALA A 42 6.82 -0.31 -2.21
C ALA A 42 7.21 1.13 -1.84
N ARG A 43 7.52 1.40 -0.57
CA ARG A 43 7.97 2.71 -0.09
C ARG A 43 9.28 3.15 -0.75
N LYS A 44 10.25 2.25 -0.90
CA LYS A 44 11.51 2.54 -1.62
C LYS A 44 11.25 2.87 -3.09
N LYS A 45 10.41 2.09 -3.77
CA LYS A 45 10.04 2.32 -5.19
C LYS A 45 9.26 3.63 -5.36
N ARG A 46 8.38 3.96 -4.42
CA ARG A 46 7.68 5.25 -4.34
C ARG A 46 8.67 6.41 -4.28
N PHE A 47 9.64 6.35 -3.36
CA PHE A 47 10.67 7.37 -3.23
C PHE A 47 11.51 7.52 -4.51
N TYR A 48 11.94 6.41 -5.10
CA TYR A 48 12.64 6.43 -6.39
C TYR A 48 11.81 7.10 -7.50
N SER A 49 10.51 6.82 -7.57
CA SER A 49 9.59 7.44 -8.54
C SER A 49 9.45 8.95 -8.34
N VAL A 50 9.38 9.42 -7.09
CA VAL A 50 9.37 10.87 -6.77
C VAL A 50 10.67 11.53 -7.20
N VAL A 51 11.81 10.93 -6.83
CA VAL A 51 13.13 11.47 -7.21
C VAL A 51 13.27 11.54 -8.72
N LEU A 52 12.87 10.49 -9.44
CA LEU A 52 12.91 10.47 -10.90
C LEU A 52 12.00 11.53 -11.53
N PHE A 53 10.80 11.73 -10.99
CA PHE A 53 9.87 12.77 -11.43
C PHE A 53 10.46 14.17 -11.23
N THR A 54 10.93 14.47 -10.03
CA THR A 54 11.53 15.78 -9.68
C THR A 54 12.79 16.04 -10.51
N LEU A 55 13.62 15.04 -10.73
CA LEU A 55 14.82 15.15 -11.56
C LEU A 55 14.48 15.38 -13.04
N SER A 56 13.46 14.70 -13.57
CA SER A 56 12.95 14.93 -14.93
C SER A 56 12.44 16.37 -15.11
N LEU A 57 11.64 16.87 -14.16
CA LEU A 57 11.16 18.26 -14.18
C LEU A 57 12.32 19.27 -14.06
N GLY A 58 13.29 19.00 -13.19
CA GLY A 58 14.47 19.85 -13.02
C GLY A 58 15.34 19.92 -14.28
N LEU A 59 15.57 18.78 -14.93
CA LEU A 59 16.28 18.72 -16.21
C LEU A 59 15.53 19.46 -17.32
N LEU A 60 14.21 19.29 -17.40
CA LEU A 60 13.37 20.01 -18.35
C LEU A 60 13.41 21.52 -18.12
N GLY A 61 13.36 21.96 -16.86
CA GLY A 61 13.49 23.37 -16.48
C GLY A 61 14.85 23.96 -16.82
N ALA A 62 15.94 23.27 -16.47
CA ALA A 62 17.31 23.69 -16.77
C ALA A 62 17.57 23.73 -18.29
N PHE A 63 17.05 22.76 -19.03
CA PHE A 63 17.16 22.72 -20.49
C PHE A 63 16.39 23.87 -21.14
N ASN A 64 15.14 24.12 -20.73
CA ASN A 64 14.35 25.26 -21.21
C ASN A 64 15.04 26.59 -20.87
N PHE A 65 15.60 26.75 -19.67
CA PHE A 65 16.30 27.98 -19.28
C PHE A 65 17.52 28.26 -20.16
N LYS A 66 18.30 27.23 -20.52
CA LYS A 66 19.45 27.38 -21.43
C LYS A 66 19.04 27.64 -22.88
N THR A 67 17.87 27.15 -23.28
CA THR A 67 17.35 27.28 -24.66
C THR A 67 16.53 28.56 -24.89
N ILE A 68 16.01 29.21 -23.83
CA ILE A 68 15.28 30.47 -23.94
C ILE A 68 16.27 31.63 -23.86
N ASP A 69 16.48 32.28 -25.00
CA ASP A 69 17.20 33.55 -25.06
C ASP A 69 16.18 34.68 -24.88
N PHE A 70 16.01 35.16 -23.64
CA PHE A 70 15.02 36.18 -23.29
C PHE A 70 15.23 37.52 -24.00
N ALA A 71 16.41 37.73 -24.60
CA ALA A 71 16.76 38.95 -25.34
C ALA A 71 16.27 38.96 -26.80
N ASN A 72 15.96 37.80 -27.41
CA ASN A 72 15.58 37.67 -28.82
C ASN A 72 14.27 36.86 -28.97
N LEU A 73 13.20 37.32 -28.30
CA LEU A 73 11.88 36.67 -28.37
C LEU A 73 11.11 36.97 -29.67
N ASP A 74 11.56 37.93 -30.48
CA ASP A 74 10.87 38.33 -31.72
C ASP A 74 11.30 37.52 -32.95
N ASP A 75 12.47 36.85 -32.92
CA ASP A 75 13.04 36.09 -34.05
C ASP A 75 12.71 34.59 -33.99
N ILE A 76 11.54 34.24 -33.43
CA ILE A 76 11.13 32.85 -33.24
C ILE A 76 10.66 32.26 -34.57
N THR A 77 11.57 31.57 -35.27
CA THR A 77 11.24 30.76 -36.45
C THR A 77 10.37 29.55 -36.06
N LEU A 78 9.42 29.16 -36.93
CA LEU A 78 8.55 27.98 -36.73
C LEU A 78 9.36 26.69 -36.47
N THR A 79 10.52 26.56 -37.10
CA THR A 79 11.48 25.47 -36.89
C THR A 79 12.00 25.41 -35.45
N SER A 80 12.25 26.56 -34.82
CA SER A 80 12.71 26.62 -33.43
C SER A 80 11.63 26.16 -32.44
N ILE A 81 10.35 26.45 -32.72
CA ILE A 81 9.21 25.97 -31.92
C ILE A 81 9.05 24.46 -32.06
N ALA A 82 9.16 23.93 -33.29
CA ALA A 82 9.02 22.50 -33.55
C ALA A 82 10.09 21.67 -32.82
N ILE A 83 11.36 22.11 -32.87
CA ILE A 83 12.47 21.45 -32.17
C ILE A 83 12.26 21.49 -30.65
N ARG A 84 11.79 22.63 -30.12
CA ARG A 84 11.44 22.78 -28.69
C ARG A 84 10.29 21.85 -28.29
N MET A 85 9.27 21.65 -29.11
CA MET A 85 8.21 20.69 -28.79
C MET A 85 8.72 19.25 -28.78
N VAL A 86 9.43 18.84 -29.83
CA VAL A 86 9.94 17.46 -29.97
C VAL A 86 10.84 17.07 -28.80
N ILE A 87 11.68 17.99 -28.32
CA ILE A 87 12.58 17.69 -27.20
C ILE A 87 11.85 17.64 -25.86
N ASN A 88 10.73 18.34 -25.67
CA ASN A 88 9.94 18.32 -24.43
C ASN A 88 9.03 17.07 -24.31
N ILE A 89 8.56 16.50 -25.43
CA ILE A 89 7.70 15.29 -25.46
C ILE A 89 8.24 14.14 -24.60
N PRO A 90 9.51 13.67 -24.72
CA PRO A 90 10.01 12.56 -23.92
C PRO A 90 10.03 12.85 -22.42
N PHE A 91 10.31 14.08 -22.01
CA PHE A 91 10.29 14.46 -20.60
C PHE A 91 8.88 14.49 -20.02
N ILE A 92 7.91 14.99 -20.79
CA ILE A 92 6.49 14.96 -20.42
C ILE A 92 6.04 13.50 -20.23
N TRP A 93 6.44 12.62 -21.15
CA TRP A 93 6.15 11.19 -21.02
C TRP A 93 6.74 10.58 -19.75
N ILE A 94 8.02 10.84 -19.46
CA ILE A 94 8.69 10.38 -18.23
C ILE A 94 7.96 10.90 -16.98
N ALA A 95 7.53 12.17 -17.00
CA ALA A 95 6.78 12.77 -15.89
C ALA A 95 5.43 12.08 -15.67
N ILE A 96 4.68 11.78 -16.75
CA ILE A 96 3.41 11.06 -16.68
C ILE A 96 3.62 9.64 -16.13
N VAL A 97 4.59 8.90 -16.65
CA VAL A 97 4.89 7.52 -16.20
C VAL A 97 5.31 7.51 -14.73
N ALA A 98 6.16 8.45 -14.30
CA ALA A 98 6.57 8.56 -12.91
C ALA A 98 5.41 8.92 -11.98
N ASN A 99 4.46 9.74 -12.43
CA ASN A 99 3.24 10.05 -11.67
C ASN A 99 2.32 8.82 -11.52
N ILE A 100 2.13 8.04 -12.59
CA ILE A 100 1.35 6.79 -12.54
C ILE A 100 2.01 5.79 -11.58
N ASN A 101 3.32 5.62 -11.69
CA ASN A 101 4.10 4.73 -10.82
C ASN A 101 4.04 5.17 -9.35
N LEU A 102 4.11 6.47 -9.08
CA LEU A 102 3.96 7.02 -7.74
C LEU A 102 2.61 6.62 -7.12
N ASN A 103 1.50 6.87 -7.82
CA ASN A 103 0.17 6.52 -7.34
C ASN A 103 0.02 4.99 -7.13
N LYS A 104 0.61 4.18 -8.02
CA LYS A 104 0.63 2.72 -7.87
C LYS A 104 1.40 2.26 -6.63
N TYR A 105 2.60 2.79 -6.38
CA TYR A 105 3.39 2.39 -5.23
C TYR A 105 2.83 2.88 -3.91
N SER A 106 2.22 4.08 -3.85
CA SER A 106 1.49 4.54 -2.67
C SER A 106 0.34 3.60 -2.31
N ARG A 107 -0.45 3.19 -3.32
CA ARG A 107 -1.55 2.23 -3.10
C ARG A 107 -1.06 0.88 -2.58
N LEU A 108 0.03 0.38 -3.15
CA LEU A 108 0.65 -0.88 -2.69
C LEU A 108 1.19 -0.75 -1.26
N GLU A 109 1.82 0.37 -0.92
CA GLU A 109 2.34 0.64 0.43
C GLU A 109 1.21 0.59 1.47
N GLU A 110 0.08 1.24 1.20
CA GLU A 110 -1.08 1.24 2.11
C GLU A 110 -1.74 -0.14 2.21
N GLU A 111 -1.86 -0.88 1.11
CA GLU A 111 -2.41 -2.23 1.10
C GLU A 111 -1.56 -3.18 1.97
N TYR A 112 -0.23 -3.11 1.83
CA TYR A 112 0.68 -3.92 2.63
C TYR A 112 0.71 -3.49 4.09
N ALA A 113 0.67 -2.18 4.38
CA ALA A 113 0.60 -1.67 5.76
C ALA A 113 -0.68 -2.14 6.47
N HIS A 114 -1.82 -2.14 5.76
CA HIS A 114 -3.07 -2.67 6.29
C HIS A 114 -2.98 -4.18 6.57
N LYS A 115 -2.43 -4.95 5.63
CA LYS A 115 -2.23 -6.41 5.80
C LYS A 115 -1.26 -6.74 6.94
N GLU A 116 -0.21 -5.96 7.10
CA GLU A 116 0.73 -6.08 8.22
C GLU A 116 0.05 -5.81 9.56
N SER A 117 -0.70 -4.71 9.66
CA SER A 117 -1.44 -4.34 10.88
C SER A 117 -2.48 -5.40 11.26
N LEU A 118 -3.22 -5.93 10.27
CA LEU A 118 -4.17 -7.02 10.48
C LEU A 118 -3.49 -8.30 10.99
N ALA A 119 -2.35 -8.68 10.40
CA ALA A 119 -1.61 -9.86 10.82
C ALA A 119 -1.09 -9.72 12.27
N LYS A 120 -0.47 -8.57 12.60
CA LYS A 120 0.02 -8.28 13.96
C LYS A 120 -1.10 -8.23 14.99
N SER A 121 -2.23 -7.60 14.63
CA SER A 121 -3.38 -7.51 15.55
C SER A 121 -4.00 -8.89 15.79
N PHE A 122 -4.09 -9.73 14.75
CA PHE A 122 -4.56 -11.11 14.88
C PHE A 122 -3.67 -11.93 15.83
N GLU A 123 -2.34 -11.82 15.71
CA GLU A 123 -1.39 -12.48 16.60
C GLU A 123 -1.62 -12.05 18.07
N ASN A 124 -1.71 -10.74 18.32
CA ASN A 124 -1.96 -10.20 19.66
C ASN A 124 -3.31 -10.64 20.25
N TYR A 125 -4.38 -10.69 19.45
CA TYR A 125 -5.70 -11.11 19.94
C TYR A 125 -5.76 -12.62 20.19
N LYS A 126 -5.13 -13.42 19.33
CA LYS A 126 -4.98 -14.87 19.52
C LYS A 126 -4.24 -15.17 20.83
N GLU A 127 -3.18 -14.43 21.14
CA GLU A 127 -2.46 -14.57 22.41
C GLU A 127 -3.33 -14.21 23.61
N GLN A 128 -4.04 -13.06 23.58
CA GLN A 128 -4.95 -12.65 24.66
C GLN A 128 -6.08 -13.64 24.90
N ILE A 129 -6.67 -14.20 23.84
CA ILE A 129 -7.76 -15.19 23.94
C ILE A 129 -7.23 -16.52 24.52
N ASN A 130 -6.01 -16.93 24.17
CA ASN A 130 -5.39 -18.14 24.72
C ASN A 130 -5.05 -18.01 26.21
N VAL A 131 -4.76 -16.80 26.71
CA VAL A 131 -4.50 -16.55 28.13
C VAL A 131 -5.79 -16.60 28.96
N LEU A 132 -6.96 -16.42 28.35
CA LEU A 132 -8.25 -16.27 29.04
C LEU A 132 -8.92 -17.59 29.50
N ASP A 133 -8.21 -18.73 29.41
CA ASP A 133 -8.57 -20.12 29.76
C ASP A 133 -10.02 -20.33 30.27
N SER A 134 -10.99 -20.21 29.35
CA SER A 134 -12.42 -20.27 29.63
C SER A 134 -13.16 -20.88 28.44
N GLU A 135 -14.35 -21.43 28.70
CA GLU A 135 -15.23 -21.99 27.66
C GLU A 135 -15.57 -20.96 26.56
N SER A 136 -15.61 -19.67 26.92
CA SER A 136 -15.79 -18.53 26.03
C SER A 136 -14.59 -18.25 25.10
N SER A 137 -13.40 -18.77 25.39
CA SER A 137 -12.20 -18.59 24.56
C SER A 137 -12.35 -19.18 23.16
N ASN A 138 -13.00 -20.35 23.05
CA ASN A 138 -13.25 -21.00 21.77
C ASN A 138 -14.25 -20.23 20.89
N GLU A 139 -15.26 -19.60 21.50
CA GLU A 139 -16.23 -18.77 20.78
C GLU A 139 -15.58 -17.47 20.28
N LEU A 140 -14.78 -16.81 21.13
CA LEU A 140 -14.02 -15.63 20.75
C LEU A 140 -13.00 -15.92 19.65
N MET A 141 -12.34 -17.08 19.68
CA MET A 141 -11.40 -17.49 18.64
C MET A 141 -12.10 -17.71 17.28
N LYS A 142 -13.29 -18.32 17.27
CA LYS A 142 -14.09 -18.45 16.03
C LYS A 142 -14.51 -17.10 15.49
N SER A 143 -15.00 -16.20 16.34
CA SER A 143 -15.36 -14.84 15.95
C SER A 143 -14.16 -14.07 15.40
N LEU A 144 -13.00 -14.18 16.04
CA LEU A 144 -11.75 -13.60 15.56
C LEU A 144 -11.39 -14.09 14.15
N LEU A 145 -11.47 -15.39 13.90
CA LEU A 145 -11.19 -15.99 12.59
C LEU A 145 -12.17 -15.49 11.52
N GLU A 146 -13.47 -15.41 11.82
CA GLU A 146 -14.47 -14.87 10.90
C GLU A 146 -14.25 -13.39 10.57
N ILE A 147 -13.94 -12.57 11.58
CA ILE A 147 -13.59 -11.15 11.40
C ILE A 147 -12.30 -11.02 10.60
N ASN A 148 -11.29 -11.85 10.86
CA ASN A 148 -10.04 -11.81 10.14
C ASN A 148 -10.22 -12.20 8.66
N ILE A 149 -10.94 -13.28 8.37
CA ILE A 149 -11.25 -13.72 7.00
C ILE A 149 -12.03 -12.63 6.25
N SER A 150 -13.04 -12.03 6.89
CA SER A 150 -13.81 -10.95 6.28
C SER A 150 -12.97 -9.68 6.06
N ALA A 151 -12.05 -9.35 6.97
CA ALA A 151 -11.12 -8.24 6.82
C ALA A 151 -10.08 -8.47 5.71
N PHE A 152 -9.56 -9.69 5.55
CA PHE A 152 -8.66 -10.05 4.44
C PHE A 152 -9.39 -10.06 3.09
N LYS A 153 -10.68 -10.42 3.07
CA LYS A 153 -11.53 -10.35 1.87
C LYS A 153 -11.80 -8.91 1.45
N LYS A 154 -11.92 -7.98 2.40
CA LYS A 154 -12.15 -6.56 2.14
C LYS A 154 -10.83 -5.87 1.76
N ASN A 155 -10.63 -5.62 0.47
CA ASN A 155 -9.40 -5.02 -0.01
C ASN A 155 -9.34 -3.53 0.37
N ALA A 156 -8.38 -3.10 1.20
CA ALA A 156 -8.22 -1.69 1.59
C ALA A 156 -8.11 -0.75 0.36
N ALA A 157 -7.53 -1.28 -0.72
CA ALA A 157 -7.42 -0.66 -2.02
C ALA A 157 -8.76 -0.33 -2.70
N GLU A 158 -9.86 -1.05 -2.42
CA GLU A 158 -11.20 -0.69 -2.93
C GLU A 158 -11.77 0.53 -2.22
N THR A 159 -11.47 0.70 -0.92
CA THR A 159 -12.01 1.82 -0.13
C THR A 159 -11.34 3.14 -0.51
N MET A 160 -10.08 3.11 -0.97
CA MET A 160 -9.37 4.30 -1.46
C MET A 160 -9.75 4.70 -2.90
N ASP A 161 -10.15 3.75 -3.76
CA ASP A 161 -10.70 4.08 -5.09
C ASP A 161 -12.03 4.85 -4.96
N THR A 162 -12.87 4.51 -3.99
CA THR A 162 -14.10 5.27 -3.68
C THR A 162 -13.78 6.67 -3.16
N ALA A 163 -12.78 6.82 -2.28
CA ALA A 163 -12.35 8.13 -1.77
C ALA A 163 -11.80 9.06 -2.87
N LYS A 164 -11.24 8.52 -3.96
CA LYS A 164 -10.81 9.30 -5.13
C LYS A 164 -11.98 9.65 -6.06
N SER A 165 -13.04 8.82 -6.09
CA SER A 165 -14.31 9.15 -6.77
C SER A 165 -15.13 10.22 -6.04
N ASP A 166 -14.88 10.41 -4.74
CA ASP A 166 -15.45 11.47 -3.89
C ASP A 166 -14.70 12.82 -4.02
N MET A 167 -13.83 13.00 -5.04
CA MET A 167 -13.66 14.34 -5.60
C MET A 167 -15.06 14.83 -5.99
N PRO A 168 -15.46 16.08 -5.68
CA PRO A 168 -16.75 16.59 -6.09
C PRO A 168 -16.79 16.65 -7.61
N SER A 169 -17.17 15.54 -8.22
CA SER A 169 -17.56 15.48 -9.60
C SER A 169 -18.79 16.37 -9.73
N VAL A 170 -18.99 16.81 -10.96
CA VAL A 170 -20.01 17.74 -11.47
C VAL A 170 -21.45 17.65 -10.88
N PRO A 171 -21.98 16.55 -10.27
CA PRO A 171 -23.30 16.56 -9.62
C PRO A 171 -23.63 17.71 -8.66
N THR A 172 -22.65 18.32 -7.98
CA THR A 172 -22.96 19.45 -7.08
C THR A 172 -23.37 20.72 -7.84
N LEU A 173 -22.86 20.94 -9.06
CA LEU A 173 -23.24 22.12 -9.87
C LEU A 173 -24.65 21.97 -10.47
N GLN A 174 -25.06 20.77 -10.89
CA GLN A 174 -26.42 20.53 -11.38
C GLN A 174 -27.48 20.73 -10.30
N LYS A 175 -27.15 20.37 -9.05
CA LYS A 175 -28.08 20.54 -7.92
C LYS A 175 -28.29 22.01 -7.54
N VAL A 176 -27.29 22.87 -7.76
CA VAL A 176 -27.39 24.32 -7.53
C VAL A 176 -28.09 25.03 -8.69
N ILE A 177 -27.83 24.63 -9.93
CA ILE A 177 -28.49 25.23 -11.11
C ILE A 177 -29.97 24.82 -11.20
N GLY A 178 -30.31 23.56 -10.92
CA GLY A 178 -31.70 23.07 -10.95
C GLY A 178 -32.61 23.59 -9.83
N GLN A 179 -32.07 24.21 -8.79
CA GLN A 179 -32.87 24.89 -7.75
C GLN A 179 -33.18 26.35 -8.08
N ASN A 180 -32.44 26.98 -9.00
CA ASN A 180 -32.68 28.36 -9.43
C ASN A 180 -33.70 28.50 -10.58
N GLU A 181 -34.08 27.42 -11.26
CA GLU A 181 -35.11 27.44 -12.32
C GLU A 181 -36.55 27.19 -11.81
N LYS A 182 -36.73 26.92 -10.51
CA LYS A 182 -38.05 26.70 -9.89
C LYS A 182 -38.50 27.84 -8.97
N LYS A 183 -38.11 29.08 -9.26
CA LYS A 183 -38.61 30.25 -8.57
C LYS A 183 -39.11 31.32 -9.54
#